data_AF-A0A3B8MA64-F1
#
_entry.id   AF-A0A3B8MA64-F1
#
_cell.length_a   1.000
_cell.length_b   1.000
_cell.length_c   1.000
_cell.angle_alpha   90.00
_cell.angle_beta   90.00
_cell.angle_gamma   90.00
#
_symmetry.space_group_name_H-M   'P 1'
#
loop_
_entity.id
_entity.type
_entity.pdbx_description
1 polymer ?
#
loop_
_entity_poly.entity_id
_entity_poly.type
_entity_poly.pdbx_seq_one_letter_code
_entity_poly.pdbx_strand_id
1 'polypeptide(L)'
;ARHILLKIEPGRDTLDSLRVLAEDFVESANEGGFNGAASAMNLRTSDTGYITAGSFFPLLGNKTSGLVNGFLEQKEGTVSPTFESDRGIYVFALTGKREAGVRPMDEVQNQVAGRVRQNKKRDLAARRVGQLLAEISSGTSLETAATKLDLRYEEPEPFAKADFIPTVGSRNAFVGAAFQLEPGQMSDVVTTRNGAYVLRVIERIPATESDFDLEKATLTDQILGTKRNDLIAAWFTDLRDQAEVVDNRHRFYNEY
;
A
#
# COMPACT_ATOMS: atom_id res chain seq x y z
N ALA A 1 9.95 5.71 17.00
CA ALA A 1 10.53 4.37 17.21
C ALA A 1 12.06 4.46 17.09
N ARG A 2 12.81 3.72 17.90
CA ARG A 2 14.28 3.60 17.81
C ARG A 2 14.62 2.13 17.52
N HIS A 3 15.48 1.85 16.54
CA HIS A 3 15.97 0.50 16.22
C HIS A 3 17.47 0.55 15.90
N ILE A 4 18.16 -0.58 16.09
CA ILE A 4 19.54 -0.80 15.67
C ILE A 4 19.50 -1.96 14.67
N LEU A 5 20.14 -1.79 13.51
CA LEU A 5 20.30 -2.85 12.51
C LEU A 5 21.75 -3.32 12.53
N LEU A 6 21.97 -4.57 12.95
CA LEU A 6 23.23 -5.27 12.74
C LEU A 6 23.10 -6.07 11.45
N LYS A 7 23.61 -5.53 10.35
CA LYS A 7 23.54 -6.17 9.04
C LYS A 7 24.64 -7.22 8.93
N ILE A 8 24.28 -8.42 8.52
CA ILE A 8 25.24 -9.48 8.14
C ILE A 8 25.41 -9.38 6.63
N GLU A 9 26.64 -9.15 6.17
CA GLU A 9 26.99 -9.10 4.75
C GLU A 9 27.92 -10.27 4.41
N PRO A 10 27.67 -11.00 3.32
CA PRO A 10 28.59 -12.05 2.87
C PRO A 10 29.97 -11.47 2.56
N GLY A 11 31.03 -12.24 2.85
CA GLY A 11 32.38 -11.87 2.43
C GLY A 11 32.52 -11.87 0.91
N ARG A 12 33.52 -11.13 0.39
CA ARG A 12 33.80 -11.03 -1.05
C ARG A 12 33.89 -12.40 -1.72
N ASP A 13 34.65 -13.33 -1.15
CA ASP A 13 34.83 -14.68 -1.70
C ASP A 13 33.50 -15.45 -1.81
N THR A 14 32.58 -15.22 -0.86
CA THR A 14 31.25 -15.82 -0.90
C THR A 14 30.40 -15.23 -2.03
N LEU A 15 30.44 -13.90 -2.22
CA LEU A 15 29.72 -13.25 -3.31
C LEU A 15 30.26 -13.69 -4.67
N ASP A 16 31.58 -13.72 -4.83
CA ASP A 16 32.22 -14.14 -6.09
C ASP A 16 31.91 -15.61 -6.39
N SER A 17 31.89 -16.49 -5.38
CA SER A 17 31.49 -17.89 -5.55
C SER A 17 30.01 -18.03 -5.96
N LEU A 18 29.11 -17.21 -5.42
CA LEU A 18 27.69 -17.22 -5.78
C LEU A 18 27.46 -16.70 -7.20
N ARG A 19 28.23 -15.71 -7.65
CA ARG A 19 28.19 -15.19 -9.02
C ARG A 19 28.57 -16.26 -10.03
N VAL A 20 29.70 -16.91 -9.81
CA VAL A 20 30.17 -18.01 -10.66
C VAL A 20 29.12 -19.12 -10.70
N LEU A 21 28.58 -19.54 -9.56
CA LEU A 21 27.52 -20.54 -9.51
C LEU A 21 26.28 -20.13 -10.32
N ALA A 22 25.88 -18.86 -10.27
CA ALA A 22 24.73 -18.35 -11.01
C ALA A 22 24.99 -18.27 -12.53
N GLU A 23 26.21 -17.89 -12.93
CA GLU A 23 26.64 -17.89 -14.33
C GLU A 23 26.68 -19.31 -14.92
N ASP A 24 27.31 -20.26 -14.20
CA ASP A 24 27.34 -21.68 -14.56
C ASP A 24 25.91 -22.25 -14.68
N PHE A 25 25.01 -21.83 -13.79
CA PHE A 25 23.61 -22.22 -13.85
C PHE A 25 22.91 -21.68 -15.10
N VAL A 26 23.16 -20.42 -15.49
CA VAL A 26 22.60 -19.85 -16.73
C VAL A 26 23.06 -20.63 -17.95
N GLU A 27 24.35 -20.97 -18.03
CA GLU A 27 24.90 -21.78 -19.13
C GLU A 27 24.23 -23.15 -19.19
N SER A 28 24.23 -23.88 -18.07
CA SER A 28 23.59 -25.19 -17.97
C SER A 28 22.09 -25.16 -18.28
N ALA A 29 21.39 -24.12 -17.85
CA ALA A 29 19.96 -23.96 -18.10
C ALA A 29 19.65 -23.66 -19.57
N ASN A 30 20.52 -22.95 -20.28
CA ASN A 30 20.36 -22.69 -21.72
C ASN A 30 20.59 -23.95 -22.57
N GLU A 31 21.44 -24.87 -22.13
CA GLU A 31 21.72 -26.13 -22.84
C GLU A 31 20.74 -27.25 -22.49
N GLY A 32 20.48 -27.46 -21.20
CA GLY A 32 19.75 -28.61 -20.66
C GLY A 32 18.37 -28.29 -20.10
N GLY A 33 17.95 -27.03 -20.14
CA GLY A 33 16.70 -26.54 -19.57
C GLY A 33 16.79 -26.23 -18.08
N PHE A 34 16.03 -25.20 -17.66
CA PHE A 34 16.10 -24.61 -16.31
C PHE A 34 15.93 -25.63 -15.16
N ASN A 35 14.91 -26.49 -15.22
CA ASN A 35 14.67 -27.49 -14.16
C ASN A 35 15.71 -28.61 -14.15
N GLY A 36 16.28 -28.95 -15.31
CA GLY A 36 17.36 -29.93 -15.45
C GLY A 36 18.63 -29.43 -14.79
N ALA A 37 19.03 -28.20 -15.11
CA ALA A 37 20.16 -27.50 -14.49
C ALA A 37 19.98 -27.37 -12.97
N ALA A 38 18.79 -26.99 -12.50
CA ALA A 38 18.53 -26.84 -11.07
C ALA A 38 18.68 -28.16 -10.32
N SER A 39 18.20 -29.26 -10.90
CA SER A 39 18.33 -30.59 -10.32
C SER A 39 19.79 -31.06 -10.31
N ALA A 40 20.53 -30.86 -11.40
CA ALA A 40 21.95 -31.24 -11.51
C ALA A 40 22.83 -30.50 -10.51
N MET A 41 22.52 -29.22 -10.24
CA MET A 41 23.26 -28.37 -9.32
C MET A 41 22.69 -28.36 -7.89
N ASN A 42 21.68 -29.21 -7.60
CA ASN A 42 20.99 -29.28 -6.30
C ASN A 42 20.41 -27.93 -5.81
N LEU A 43 19.93 -27.10 -6.74
CA LEU A 43 19.30 -25.82 -6.46
C LEU A 43 17.78 -25.95 -6.34
N ARG A 44 17.18 -25.13 -5.48
CA ARG A 44 15.72 -25.09 -5.30
C ARG A 44 15.10 -24.08 -6.26
N THR A 45 14.12 -24.53 -7.03
CA THR A 45 13.29 -23.66 -7.87
C THR A 45 12.03 -23.24 -7.11
N SER A 46 11.55 -22.02 -7.37
CA SER A 46 10.24 -21.56 -6.91
C SER A 46 9.51 -20.94 -8.09
N ASP A 47 8.20 -21.20 -8.16
CA ASP A 47 7.32 -20.51 -9.11
C ASP A 47 7.01 -19.10 -8.58
N THR A 48 7.21 -18.08 -9.41
CA THR A 48 6.87 -16.69 -9.10
C THR A 48 5.40 -16.38 -9.36
N GLY A 49 4.68 -17.30 -10.00
CA GLY A 49 3.36 -17.09 -10.56
C GLY A 49 3.41 -16.15 -11.76
N TYR A 50 2.22 -15.74 -12.23
CA TYR A 50 2.14 -14.76 -13.31
C TYR A 50 2.53 -13.35 -12.84
N ILE A 51 3.51 -12.77 -13.53
CA ILE A 51 3.86 -11.34 -13.42
C ILE A 51 3.10 -10.53 -14.48
N THR A 52 2.86 -9.25 -14.20
CA THR A 52 2.08 -8.36 -15.10
C THR A 52 3.00 -7.29 -15.69
N ALA A 53 2.82 -6.94 -16.96
CA ALA A 53 3.56 -5.84 -17.57
C ALA A 53 3.44 -4.55 -16.74
N GLY A 54 4.54 -3.83 -16.57
CA GLY A 54 4.62 -2.63 -15.72
C GLY A 54 4.64 -2.90 -14.22
N SER A 55 4.52 -4.16 -13.76
CA SER A 55 4.72 -4.51 -12.35
C SER A 55 6.21 -4.63 -12.01
N PHE A 56 6.51 -4.87 -10.74
CA PHE A 56 7.85 -5.24 -10.32
C PHE A 56 8.07 -6.75 -10.47
N PHE A 57 9.32 -7.14 -10.65
CA PHE A 57 9.76 -8.53 -10.62
C PHE A 57 9.76 -9.03 -9.17
N PRO A 58 9.08 -10.15 -8.85
CA PRO A 58 9.18 -10.77 -7.53
C PRO A 58 10.65 -10.99 -7.13
N LEU A 59 10.97 -10.83 -5.85
CA LEU A 59 12.31 -11.04 -5.27
C LEU A 59 13.39 -9.98 -5.61
N LEU A 60 13.31 -9.30 -6.76
CA LEU A 60 14.23 -8.20 -7.12
C LEU A 60 13.82 -6.85 -6.51
N GLY A 61 12.55 -6.68 -6.13
CA GLY A 61 12.06 -5.47 -5.48
C GLY A 61 11.56 -4.41 -6.47
N ASN A 62 11.36 -3.19 -5.96
CA ASN A 62 10.70 -2.10 -6.68
C ASN A 62 11.57 -1.57 -7.85
N LYS A 63 10.93 -0.87 -8.80
CA LYS A 63 11.54 -0.22 -9.98
C LYS A 63 12.03 -1.15 -11.11
N THR A 64 11.64 -2.42 -11.09
CA THR A 64 12.02 -3.43 -12.09
C THR A 64 11.02 -3.55 -13.26
N SER A 65 10.21 -2.53 -13.51
CA SER A 65 9.15 -2.59 -14.53
C SER A 65 9.70 -2.66 -15.96
N GLY A 66 10.87 -2.06 -16.21
CA GLY A 66 11.57 -2.18 -17.48
C GLY A 66 12.02 -3.62 -17.74
N LEU A 67 12.64 -4.25 -16.74
CA LEU A 67 13.05 -5.66 -16.79
C LEU A 67 11.87 -6.60 -17.00
N VAL A 68 10.76 -6.40 -16.29
CA VAL A 68 9.55 -7.22 -16.47
C VAL A 68 9.03 -7.12 -17.92
N ASN A 69 8.95 -5.91 -18.47
CA ASN A 69 8.46 -5.73 -19.84
C ASN A 69 9.39 -6.40 -20.86
N GLY A 70 10.71 -6.16 -20.76
CA GLY A 70 11.68 -6.77 -21.66
C GLY A 70 11.71 -8.30 -21.55
N PHE A 71 11.54 -8.85 -20.34
CA PHE A 71 11.46 -10.30 -20.13
C PHE A 71 10.17 -10.90 -20.73
N LEU A 72 9.03 -10.22 -20.59
CA LEU A 72 7.76 -10.65 -21.18
C LEU A 72 7.72 -10.55 -22.71
N GLU A 73 8.63 -9.81 -23.34
CA GLU A 73 8.81 -9.77 -24.80
C GLU A 73 9.57 -10.99 -25.34
N GLN A 74 10.37 -11.66 -24.50
CA GLN A 74 11.17 -12.83 -24.90
C GLN A 74 10.33 -14.07 -25.21
N LYS A 75 10.91 -15.09 -25.84
CA LYS A 75 10.20 -16.35 -26.12
C LYS A 75 10.02 -17.17 -24.85
N GLU A 76 8.97 -17.99 -24.81
CA GLU A 76 8.85 -19.00 -23.76
C GLU A 76 10.06 -19.93 -23.78
N GLY A 77 10.55 -20.31 -22.61
CA GLY A 77 11.79 -21.03 -22.41
C GLY A 77 13.03 -20.15 -22.27
N THR A 78 12.96 -18.84 -22.54
CA THR A 78 14.10 -17.94 -22.35
C THR A 78 14.52 -17.89 -20.89
N VAL A 79 15.81 -18.18 -20.65
CA VAL A 79 16.48 -17.99 -19.35
C VAL A 79 17.02 -16.57 -19.30
N SER A 80 16.82 -15.88 -18.18
CA SER A 80 17.35 -14.54 -17.98
C SER A 80 18.85 -14.54 -17.71
N PRO A 81 19.53 -13.40 -17.86
CA PRO A 81 20.80 -13.16 -17.18
C PRO A 81 20.65 -13.27 -15.65
N THR A 82 21.78 -13.20 -14.95
CA THR A 82 21.79 -13.11 -13.48
C THR A 82 21.31 -11.71 -13.06
N PHE A 83 20.52 -11.67 -11.99
CA PHE A 83 20.06 -10.44 -11.36
C PHE A 83 20.44 -10.43 -9.88
N GLU A 84 21.16 -9.41 -9.44
CA GLU A 84 21.53 -9.26 -8.04
C GLU A 84 20.53 -8.38 -7.28
N SER A 85 20.24 -8.74 -6.04
CA SER A 85 19.57 -7.87 -5.08
C SER A 85 20.19 -8.03 -3.71
N ASP A 86 19.80 -7.17 -2.75
CA ASP A 86 20.22 -7.28 -1.34
C ASP A 86 19.92 -8.65 -0.71
N ARG A 87 19.06 -9.47 -1.35
CA ARG A 87 18.65 -10.79 -0.87
C ARG A 87 19.41 -11.95 -1.52
N GLY A 88 20.13 -11.71 -2.62
CA GLY A 88 20.88 -12.74 -3.33
C GLY A 88 20.87 -12.55 -4.85
N ILE A 89 21.35 -13.58 -5.54
CA ILE A 89 21.45 -13.64 -7.00
C ILE A 89 20.31 -14.52 -7.52
N TYR A 90 19.59 -14.03 -8.53
CA TYR A 90 18.43 -14.67 -9.09
C TYR A 90 18.61 -14.91 -10.59
N VAL A 91 18.11 -16.05 -11.05
CA VAL A 91 17.99 -16.39 -12.46
C VAL A 91 16.56 -16.86 -12.68
N PHE A 92 15.93 -16.37 -13.74
CA PHE A 92 14.53 -16.66 -14.05
C PHE A 92 14.41 -17.36 -15.39
N ALA A 93 13.36 -18.16 -15.57
CA ALA A 93 12.97 -18.69 -16.86
C ALA A 93 11.52 -18.31 -17.16
N LEU A 94 11.27 -17.89 -18.40
CA LEU A 94 9.93 -17.58 -18.85
C LEU A 94 9.20 -18.87 -19.21
N THR A 95 8.47 -19.43 -18.24
CA THR A 95 7.83 -20.75 -18.38
C THR A 95 6.50 -20.72 -19.14
N GLY A 96 5.87 -19.55 -19.26
CA GLY A 96 4.63 -19.40 -19.99
C GLY A 96 4.13 -17.96 -20.05
N LYS A 97 3.29 -17.67 -21.04
CA LYS A 97 2.58 -16.40 -21.21
C LYS A 97 1.08 -16.63 -21.22
N ARG A 98 0.34 -15.59 -20.79
CA ARG A 98 -1.10 -15.53 -20.95
C ARG A 98 -1.52 -14.14 -21.39
N GLU A 99 -2.57 -14.10 -22.21
CA GLU A 99 -3.17 -12.84 -22.64
C GLU A 99 -3.71 -12.03 -21.46
N ALA A 100 -3.70 -10.71 -21.61
CA ALA A 100 -4.31 -9.81 -20.64
C ALA A 100 -5.80 -10.14 -20.50
N GLY A 101 -6.26 -10.32 -19.26
CA GLY A 101 -7.63 -10.74 -19.04
C GLY A 101 -8.02 -10.85 -17.58
N VAL A 102 -9.28 -11.20 -17.37
CA VAL A 102 -9.80 -11.49 -16.04
C VAL A 102 -9.17 -12.78 -15.54
N ARG A 103 -8.50 -12.71 -14.38
CA ARG A 103 -7.92 -13.90 -13.75
C ARG A 103 -9.05 -14.89 -13.38
N PRO A 104 -8.86 -16.19 -13.62
CA PRO A 104 -9.78 -17.23 -13.18
C PRO A 104 -10.12 -17.14 -11.70
N MET A 105 -11.37 -17.48 -11.34
CA MET A 105 -11.89 -17.30 -9.97
C MET A 105 -11.15 -18.15 -8.94
N ASP A 106 -10.71 -19.34 -9.33
CA ASP A 106 -9.85 -20.24 -8.54
C ASP A 106 -8.51 -19.60 -8.17
N GLU A 107 -7.86 -18.88 -9.09
CA GLU A 107 -6.60 -18.16 -8.79
C GLU A 107 -6.78 -17.02 -7.77
N VAL A 108 -7.94 -16.36 -7.79
CA VAL A 108 -8.19 -15.17 -6.95
C VAL A 108 -9.16 -15.43 -5.80
N GLN A 109 -9.58 -16.67 -5.59
CA GLN A 109 -10.65 -17.03 -4.67
C GLN A 109 -10.37 -16.51 -3.25
N ASN A 110 -9.16 -16.69 -2.74
CA ASN A 110 -8.78 -16.23 -1.42
C ASN A 110 -8.75 -14.69 -1.30
N GLN A 111 -8.30 -14.00 -2.35
CA GLN A 111 -8.28 -12.54 -2.39
C GLN A 111 -9.71 -11.97 -2.41
N VAL A 112 -10.57 -12.54 -3.26
CA VAL A 112 -11.99 -12.15 -3.38
C VAL A 112 -12.74 -12.50 -2.10
N ALA A 113 -12.56 -13.69 -1.55
CA ALA A 113 -13.18 -14.11 -0.29
C ALA A 113 -12.81 -13.18 0.86
N GLY A 114 -11.55 -12.74 0.95
CA GLY A 114 -11.12 -11.74 1.93
C GLY A 114 -11.87 -10.42 1.78
N ARG A 115 -11.98 -9.89 0.56
CA ARG A 115 -12.71 -8.65 0.26
C ARG A 115 -14.21 -8.78 0.56
N VAL A 116 -14.83 -9.88 0.14
CA VAL A 116 -16.26 -10.14 0.37
C VAL A 116 -16.55 -10.29 1.86
N ARG A 117 -15.71 -11.03 2.61
CA ARG A 117 -15.84 -11.12 4.08
C ARG A 117 -15.75 -9.75 4.73
N GLN A 118 -14.81 -8.90 4.30
CA GLN A 118 -14.68 -7.55 4.83
C GLN A 118 -15.91 -6.69 4.54
N ASN A 119 -16.45 -6.74 3.32
CA ASN A 119 -17.68 -6.03 2.97
C ASN A 119 -18.86 -6.53 3.80
N LYS A 120 -19.06 -7.85 3.91
CA LYS A 120 -20.13 -8.43 4.73
C LYS A 120 -20.01 -8.05 6.22
N LYS A 121 -18.79 -7.99 6.76
CA LYS A 121 -18.55 -7.51 8.14
C LYS A 121 -18.99 -6.05 8.31
N ARG A 122 -18.67 -5.18 7.34
CA ARG A 122 -19.09 -3.77 7.36
C ARG A 122 -20.60 -3.64 7.26
N ASP A 123 -21.24 -4.39 6.37
CA ASP A 123 -22.70 -4.36 6.20
C ASP A 123 -23.41 -4.85 7.48
N LEU A 124 -22.89 -5.91 8.11
CA LEU A 124 -23.42 -6.40 9.38
C LEU A 124 -23.24 -5.37 10.50
N ALA A 125 -22.08 -4.72 10.58
CA ALA A 125 -21.82 -3.67 11.55
C ALA A 125 -22.77 -2.48 11.36
N ALA A 126 -22.97 -2.04 10.11
CA ALA A 126 -23.90 -0.96 9.77
C ALA A 126 -25.34 -1.30 10.16
N ARG A 127 -25.78 -2.55 9.93
CA ARG A 127 -27.11 -3.01 10.36
C ARG A 127 -27.27 -3.03 11.88
N ARG A 128 -26.27 -3.54 12.61
CA ARG A 128 -26.30 -3.59 14.09
C ARG A 128 -26.37 -2.18 14.68
N VAL A 129 -25.51 -1.28 14.21
CA VAL A 129 -25.48 0.11 14.67
C VAL A 129 -26.73 0.88 14.20
N GLY A 130 -27.31 0.53 13.06
CA GLY A 130 -28.58 1.11 12.61
C GLY A 130 -29.77 0.82 13.54
N GLN A 131 -29.74 -0.29 14.29
CA GLN A 131 -30.78 -0.58 15.31
C GLN A 131 -30.79 0.47 16.44
N LEU A 132 -29.65 1.10 16.68
CA LEU A 132 -29.47 2.14 17.70
C LEU A 132 -30.33 3.37 17.38
N LEU A 133 -30.47 3.73 16.10
CA LEU A 133 -31.33 4.85 15.68
C LEU A 133 -32.81 4.64 16.02
N ALA A 134 -33.30 3.39 15.94
CA ALA A 134 -34.68 3.05 16.31
C ALA A 134 -34.89 3.15 17.83
N GLU A 135 -33.94 2.66 18.63
CA GLU A 135 -33.97 2.77 20.10
C GLU A 135 -33.90 4.23 20.56
N ILE A 136 -33.05 5.06 19.95
CA ILE A 136 -32.97 6.50 20.27
C ILE A 136 -34.27 7.22 19.90
N SER A 137 -34.87 6.89 18.75
CA SER A 137 -36.15 7.48 18.32
C SER A 137 -37.29 7.17 19.29
N SER A 138 -37.17 6.11 20.10
CA SER A 138 -38.12 5.77 21.17
C SER A 138 -37.93 6.57 22.46
N GLY A 139 -36.97 7.50 22.50
CA GLY A 139 -36.67 8.35 23.66
C GLY A 139 -35.55 7.83 24.56
N THR A 140 -34.89 6.73 24.20
CA THR A 140 -33.75 6.18 24.96
C THR A 140 -32.48 7.00 24.68
N SER A 141 -31.62 7.18 25.69
CA SER A 141 -30.31 7.84 25.50
C SER A 141 -29.38 6.99 24.63
N LEU A 142 -28.41 7.63 23.97
CA LEU A 142 -27.43 6.95 23.10
C LEU A 142 -26.64 5.87 23.87
N GLU A 143 -26.20 6.18 25.10
CA GLU A 143 -25.45 5.26 25.96
C GLU A 143 -26.28 4.04 26.39
N THR A 144 -27.53 4.27 26.82
CA THR A 144 -28.43 3.18 27.22
C THR A 144 -28.79 2.28 26.04
N ALA A 145 -29.07 2.86 24.87
CA ALA A 145 -29.33 2.11 23.65
C ALA A 145 -28.12 1.29 23.19
N ALA A 146 -26.91 1.86 23.26
CA ALA A 146 -25.67 1.14 22.96
C ALA A 146 -25.46 -0.04 23.91
N THR A 147 -25.66 0.16 25.23
CA THR A 147 -25.52 -0.89 26.24
C THR A 147 -26.52 -2.02 26.04
N LYS A 148 -27.79 -1.69 25.76
CA LYS A 148 -28.85 -2.68 25.47
C LYS A 148 -28.52 -3.57 24.28
N LEU A 149 -27.85 -3.02 23.28
CA LEU A 149 -27.48 -3.72 22.05
C LEU A 149 -26.08 -4.35 22.09
N ASP A 150 -25.41 -4.33 23.25
CA ASP A 150 -24.03 -4.82 23.41
C ASP A 150 -23.04 -4.12 22.45
N LEU A 151 -23.22 -2.80 22.29
CA LEU A 151 -22.40 -1.93 21.47
C LEU A 151 -21.51 -1.04 22.35
N ARG A 152 -20.31 -0.71 21.84
CA ARG A 152 -19.37 0.18 22.52
C ARG A 152 -19.87 1.63 22.43
N TYR A 153 -20.10 2.25 23.58
CA TYR A 153 -20.31 3.69 23.73
C TYR A 153 -19.00 4.35 24.15
N GLU A 154 -18.59 5.41 23.43
CA GLU A 154 -17.45 6.23 23.82
C GLU A 154 -17.73 7.70 23.54
N GLU A 155 -17.20 8.54 24.42
CA GLU A 155 -17.11 9.98 24.24
C GLU A 155 -15.63 10.32 24.06
N PRO A 156 -15.20 10.70 22.84
CA PRO A 156 -13.83 11.12 22.61
C PRO A 156 -13.59 12.52 23.17
N GLU A 157 -12.35 12.80 23.58
CA GLU A 157 -11.88 14.16 23.82
C GLU A 157 -12.12 15.06 22.60
N PRO A 158 -12.26 16.39 22.77
CA PRO A 158 -12.38 17.31 21.64
C PRO A 158 -11.27 17.11 20.61
N PHE A 159 -11.65 17.09 19.33
CA PHE A 159 -10.72 16.79 18.23
C PHE A 159 -10.89 17.76 17.05
N ALA A 160 -9.79 18.09 16.41
CA ALA A 160 -9.75 18.81 15.13
C ALA A 160 -9.93 17.84 13.95
N LYS A 161 -10.23 18.39 12.75
CA LYS A 161 -10.47 17.60 11.53
C LYS A 161 -9.32 16.67 11.14
N ALA A 162 -8.10 17.01 11.51
CA ALA A 162 -6.89 16.26 11.15
C ALA A 162 -6.50 15.23 12.21
N ASP A 163 -7.10 15.28 13.40
CA ASP A 163 -6.68 14.50 14.54
C ASP A 163 -7.05 13.03 14.40
N PHE A 164 -6.30 12.20 15.12
CA PHE A 164 -6.56 10.78 15.23
C PHE A 164 -7.46 10.51 16.43
N ILE A 165 -8.65 9.99 16.16
CA ILE A 165 -9.59 9.57 17.19
C ILE A 165 -9.34 8.07 17.46
N PRO A 166 -9.06 7.65 18.70
CA PRO A 166 -8.93 6.24 19.05
C PRO A 166 -10.10 5.41 18.52
N THR A 167 -9.82 4.22 17.98
CA THR A 167 -10.79 3.25 17.40
C THR A 167 -11.53 3.69 16.13
N VAL A 168 -11.69 4.99 15.90
CA VAL A 168 -12.34 5.57 14.72
C VAL A 168 -11.33 5.84 13.60
N GLY A 169 -10.17 6.40 13.94
CA GLY A 169 -9.14 6.85 13.01
C GLY A 169 -9.22 8.34 12.70
N SER A 170 -8.57 8.77 11.61
CA SER A 170 -8.56 10.15 11.14
C SER A 170 -9.02 10.26 9.69
N ARG A 171 -9.39 11.47 9.26
CA ARG A 171 -9.69 11.82 7.84
C ARG A 171 -10.65 10.84 7.16
N ASN A 172 -11.76 10.55 7.82
CA ASN A 172 -12.75 9.57 7.35
C ASN A 172 -14.18 10.15 7.43
N ALA A 173 -15.16 9.34 7.04
CA ALA A 173 -16.56 9.75 7.01
C ALA A 173 -17.12 10.13 8.41
N PHE A 174 -16.61 9.53 9.50
CA PHE A 174 -17.04 9.88 10.86
C PHE A 174 -16.66 11.32 11.20
N VAL A 175 -15.39 11.69 10.95
CA VAL A 175 -14.92 13.07 11.17
C VAL A 175 -15.70 14.04 10.28
N GLY A 176 -15.94 13.67 9.02
CA GLY A 176 -16.77 14.46 8.11
C GLY A 176 -18.17 14.73 8.66
N ALA A 177 -18.86 13.69 9.13
CA ALA A 177 -20.19 13.81 9.71
C ALA A 177 -20.20 14.66 11.00
N ALA A 178 -19.24 14.44 11.91
CA ALA A 178 -19.15 15.21 13.16
C ALA A 178 -19.01 16.72 12.91
N PHE A 179 -18.28 17.14 11.87
CA PHE A 179 -18.12 18.56 11.54
C PHE A 179 -19.27 19.16 10.70
N GLN A 180 -20.12 18.33 10.10
CA GLN A 180 -21.31 18.76 9.36
C GLN A 180 -22.54 18.93 10.25
N LEU A 181 -22.59 18.23 11.40
CA LEU A 181 -23.71 18.25 12.32
C LEU A 181 -23.61 19.43 13.31
N GLU A 182 -24.77 19.90 13.74
CA GLU A 182 -24.90 20.88 14.80
C GLU A 182 -24.82 20.23 16.20
N PRO A 183 -24.41 20.95 17.25
CA PRO A 183 -24.46 20.44 18.63
C PRO A 183 -25.86 19.91 18.99
N GLY A 184 -25.90 18.73 19.62
CA GLY A 184 -27.10 17.98 19.93
C GLY A 184 -27.65 17.11 18.79
N GLN A 185 -27.22 17.34 17.54
CA GLN A 185 -27.70 16.59 16.39
C GLN A 185 -27.06 15.20 16.32
N MET A 186 -27.89 14.21 15.99
CA MET A 186 -27.48 12.82 15.74
C MET A 186 -27.15 12.62 14.25
N SER A 187 -26.16 11.78 13.95
CA SER A 187 -25.87 11.32 12.59
C SER A 187 -26.76 10.13 12.19
N ASP A 188 -26.87 9.91 10.88
CA ASP A 188 -27.20 8.58 10.35
C ASP A 188 -26.05 7.58 10.62
N VAL A 189 -26.20 6.32 10.17
CA VAL A 189 -25.12 5.34 10.25
C VAL A 189 -23.96 5.75 9.35
N VAL A 190 -22.80 5.98 9.95
CA VAL A 190 -21.56 6.33 9.25
C VAL A 190 -20.61 5.15 9.26
N THR A 191 -20.22 4.68 8.07
CA THR A 191 -19.25 3.58 7.93
C THR A 191 -17.85 4.09 7.62
N THR A 192 -16.85 3.59 8.35
CA THR A 192 -15.43 3.81 8.07
C THR A 192 -14.73 2.48 7.75
N ARG A 193 -13.41 2.52 7.56
CA ARG A 193 -12.59 1.31 7.43
C ARG A 193 -12.57 0.48 8.72
N ASN A 194 -12.70 1.15 9.87
CA ASN A 194 -12.54 0.55 11.20
C ASN A 194 -13.86 0.04 11.79
N GLY A 195 -15.01 0.54 11.31
CA GLY A 195 -16.32 0.14 11.84
C GLY A 195 -17.48 0.90 11.25
N ALA A 196 -18.65 0.73 11.86
CA ALA A 196 -19.84 1.56 11.63
C ALA A 196 -20.18 2.29 12.94
N TYR A 197 -20.68 3.51 12.84
CA TYR A 197 -20.86 4.42 13.96
C TYR A 197 -22.15 5.21 13.79
N VAL A 198 -22.74 5.60 14.91
CA VAL A 198 -23.74 6.67 15.02
C VAL A 198 -23.18 7.62 16.07
N LEU A 199 -23.18 8.90 15.78
CA LEU A 199 -22.58 9.91 16.64
C LEU A 199 -23.54 11.06 16.90
N ARG A 200 -23.41 11.67 18.07
CA ARG A 200 -24.06 12.92 18.43
C ARG A 200 -22.99 13.95 18.71
N VAL A 201 -23.09 15.12 18.11
CA VAL A 201 -22.18 16.23 18.45
C VAL A 201 -22.60 16.74 19.83
N ILE A 202 -21.68 16.75 20.79
CA ILE A 202 -21.96 17.25 22.15
C ILE A 202 -21.80 18.76 22.17
N GLU A 203 -20.63 19.23 21.73
CA GLU A 203 -20.30 20.64 21.67
C GLU A 203 -19.45 20.95 20.43
N ARG A 204 -19.34 22.24 20.13
CA ARG A 204 -18.44 22.76 19.10
C ARG A 204 -17.62 23.88 19.70
N ILE A 205 -16.32 23.68 19.77
CA ILE A 205 -15.37 24.67 20.28
C ILE A 205 -14.88 25.50 19.09
N PRO A 206 -15.25 26.78 18.97
CA PRO A 206 -14.73 27.64 17.91
C PRO A 206 -13.25 27.96 18.18
N ALA A 207 -12.46 28.02 17.11
CA ALA A 207 -11.11 28.56 17.21
C ALA A 207 -11.18 30.03 17.62
N THR A 208 -10.33 30.44 18.54
CA THR A 208 -10.20 31.84 18.97
C THR A 208 -9.06 32.54 18.24
N GLU A 209 -9.08 33.87 18.25
CA GLU A 209 -7.96 34.66 17.71
C GLU A 209 -6.65 34.39 18.47
N SER A 210 -6.73 34.12 19.78
CA SER A 210 -5.59 33.70 20.58
C SER A 210 -5.00 32.36 20.13
N ASP A 211 -5.84 31.39 19.77
CA ASP A 211 -5.36 30.09 19.25
C ASP A 211 -4.64 30.29 17.91
N PHE A 212 -5.19 31.14 17.04
CA PHE A 212 -4.57 31.47 15.77
C PHE A 212 -3.20 32.14 15.98
N ASP A 213 -3.09 33.11 16.88
CA ASP A 213 -1.82 33.80 17.14
C ASP A 213 -0.74 32.85 17.66
N LEU A 214 -1.12 31.86 18.47
CA LEU A 214 -0.20 30.81 18.95
C LEU A 214 0.29 29.91 17.81
N GLU A 215 -0.57 29.57 16.85
CA GLU A 215 -0.25 28.66 15.74
C GLU A 215 0.29 29.36 14.49
N LYS A 216 0.14 30.69 14.39
CA LYS A 216 0.41 31.48 13.18
C LYS A 216 1.79 31.26 12.59
N ALA A 217 2.82 31.22 13.42
CA ALA A 217 4.19 30.99 12.97
C ALA A 217 4.34 29.61 12.33
N THR A 218 3.83 28.57 13.00
CA THR A 218 3.86 27.19 12.49
C THR A 218 3.05 27.03 11.20
N LEU A 219 1.86 27.62 11.13
CA LEU A 219 1.03 27.61 9.92
C LEU A 219 1.73 28.34 8.76
N THR A 220 2.39 29.47 9.04
CA THR A 220 3.17 30.21 8.03
C THR A 220 4.30 29.35 7.48
N ASP A 221 5.08 28.69 8.34
CA ASP A 221 6.19 27.83 7.91
C ASP A 221 5.71 26.63 7.10
N GLN A 222 4.61 25.99 7.50
CA GLN A 222 4.00 24.87 6.76
C GLN A 222 3.53 25.29 5.36
N ILE A 223 2.80 26.41 5.26
CA ILE A 223 2.31 26.93 3.98
C ILE A 223 3.48 27.35 3.10
N LEU A 224 4.48 28.03 3.65
CA LEU A 224 5.65 28.49 2.91
C LEU A 224 6.48 27.31 2.40
N GLY A 225 6.67 26.27 3.21
CA GLY A 225 7.33 25.03 2.81
C GLY A 225 6.59 24.34 1.65
N THR A 226 5.26 24.24 1.75
CA THR A 226 4.42 23.67 0.67
C THR A 226 4.58 24.47 -0.62
N LYS A 227 4.45 25.79 -0.56
CA LYS A 227 4.59 26.68 -1.73
C LYS A 227 5.97 26.59 -2.39
N ARG A 228 7.03 26.49 -1.60
CA ARG A 228 8.40 26.31 -2.12
C ARG A 228 8.55 24.98 -2.86
N ASN A 229 8.02 23.89 -2.30
CA ASN A 229 8.06 22.58 -2.95
C ASN A 229 7.26 22.56 -4.25
N ASP A 230 6.06 23.15 -4.25
CA ASP A 230 5.21 23.27 -5.45
C ASP A 230 5.95 24.04 -6.55
N LEU A 231 6.59 25.17 -6.20
CA LEU A 231 7.35 25.99 -7.14
C LEU A 231 8.53 25.22 -7.73
N ILE A 232 9.32 24.52 -6.90
CA ILE A 232 10.47 23.75 -7.36
C ILE A 232 10.02 22.60 -8.29
N ALA A 233 8.94 21.90 -7.94
CA ALA A 233 8.40 20.82 -8.76
C ALA A 233 7.90 21.33 -10.12
N ALA A 234 7.19 22.46 -10.13
CA ALA A 234 6.72 23.11 -11.36
C ALA A 234 7.90 23.59 -12.22
N TRP A 235 8.88 24.28 -11.62
CA TRP A 235 10.07 24.75 -12.31
C TRP A 235 10.92 23.61 -12.90
N PHE A 236 11.12 22.52 -12.15
CA PHE A 236 11.84 21.35 -12.66
C PHE A 236 11.08 20.67 -13.81
N THR A 237 9.76 20.58 -13.71
CA THR A 237 8.91 20.05 -14.78
C THR A 237 9.06 20.88 -16.05
N ASP A 238 8.96 22.20 -15.95
CA ASP A 238 9.12 23.12 -17.08
C ASP A 238 10.52 23.02 -17.72
N LEU A 239 11.58 23.01 -16.91
CA LEU A 239 12.95 22.82 -17.41
C LEU A 239 13.13 21.50 -18.15
N ARG A 240 12.56 20.40 -17.62
CA ARG A 240 12.64 19.09 -18.25
C ARG A 240 11.88 19.06 -19.56
N ASP A 241 10.70 19.66 -19.61
CA ASP A 241 9.84 19.65 -20.79
C ASP A 241 10.42 20.54 -21.92
N GLN A 242 11.19 21.58 -21.58
CA GLN A 242 11.94 22.41 -22.54
C GLN A 242 13.29 21.81 -22.95
N ALA A 243 13.83 20.86 -22.19
CA ALA A 243 15.11 20.24 -22.48
C ALA A 243 14.97 19.11 -23.52
N GLU A 244 15.90 19.05 -24.48
CA GLU A 244 16.04 17.87 -25.33
C GLU A 244 16.76 16.76 -24.55
N VAL A 245 15.99 15.84 -23.98
CA VAL A 245 16.51 14.72 -23.18
C VAL A 245 16.53 13.45 -24.02
N VAL A 246 17.73 12.99 -24.40
CA VAL A 246 17.94 11.67 -25.03
C VAL A 246 18.33 10.66 -23.97
N ASP A 247 17.40 9.77 -23.60
CA ASP A 247 17.63 8.74 -22.60
C ASP A 247 18.37 7.51 -23.17
N ASN A 248 19.70 7.49 -22.97
CA ASN A 248 20.56 6.38 -23.37
C ASN A 248 20.84 5.38 -22.24
N ARG A 249 20.13 5.43 -21.10
CA ARG A 249 20.44 4.59 -19.94
C ARG A 249 20.32 3.09 -20.24
N HIS A 250 19.37 2.72 -21.10
CA HIS A 250 19.21 1.35 -21.61
C HIS A 250 20.46 0.80 -22.33
N ARG A 251 21.40 1.66 -22.74
CA ARG A 251 22.65 1.24 -23.41
C ARG A 251 23.78 0.93 -22.45
N PHE A 252 23.69 1.39 -21.20
CA PHE A 252 24.80 1.32 -20.23
C PHE A 252 24.39 0.65 -18.91
N TYR A 253 23.10 0.69 -18.56
CA TYR A 253 22.56 0.05 -17.38
C TYR A 253 21.54 -1.00 -17.83
N ASN A 254 21.96 -2.28 -17.78
CA ASN A 254 21.06 -3.43 -17.89
C ASN A 254 20.26 -3.67 -16.59
N GLU A 255 20.50 -2.85 -15.57
CA GLU A 255 19.89 -2.93 -14.25
C GLU A 255 19.11 -1.65 -13.97
N TYR A 256 17.85 -1.58 -14.42
CA TYR A 256 16.72 -0.90 -13.75
C TYR A 256 15.40 -1.45 -14.31
#